data_AF-A0A9E6D7H0-F1
#
_entry.id   AF-A0A9E6D7H0-F1
#
_cell.length_a   1.000
_cell.length_b   1.000
_cell.length_c   1.000
_cell.angle_alpha   90.00
_cell.angle_beta   90.00
_cell.angle_gamma   90.00
#
_symmetry.space_group_name_H-M   'P 1'
#
loop_
_entity.id
_entity.type
_entity.pdbx_description
1 polymer ?
#
loop_
_entity_poly.entity_id
_entity_poly.type
_entity_poly.pdbx_seq_one_letter_code
_entity_poly.pdbx_strand_id
1 'polypeptide(L)'
;MSCWTQKPVTTITSNPDKERNRRSLARLLGTHFWPHRNWFIGGTLFAVITSISAVGYAGVLAYVGNAIQCQLEGGTGDACAYVQDASRRVGLGNGGDWIWLGIYAIIALTAVRALSMYGMNMLNNTGVQRGLVSIQSVQFDALTDGDYARVSGDNSGGFVSRFINDVNAIRDAALRFANNFTKSVVTIIGVLAVLIVVDWQLALIILVVYPLALGPVIVLGNSIRARSKKAQQQIGEVTALVSEGLQSARVVKAFGLEDYQKERGKTGFAERSRLFLRVLSQRAAVDPVLEVVGGIAIAALLGFVSYRIAAGTNTLGDLLAIIALIGIASPEVRALGSITAVAQEGAAAADRVYDIIEAPATVSDKPGAISITDAKGQIAFDDVHFSYPDGTEALKGLSLATEPGETVAIVGPSGAGKSTIFNLILRLYDATSGQVKVEGHDVRDLNSNSLRAATALVSQDTALFDDTVASNIALGRLGADAADIEAAARAANAH
;
A
#
# COMPACT_ATOMS: atom_id res chain seq x y z
N MET A 1 -38.24 -28.55 -39.58
CA MET A 1 -37.00 -29.00 -38.92
C MET A 1 -35.91 -27.98 -39.22
N SER A 2 -35.59 -27.11 -38.25
CA SER A 2 -34.29 -26.40 -38.06
C SER A 2 -34.54 -25.08 -37.31
N CYS A 3 -34.52 -25.15 -35.99
CA CYS A 3 -34.45 -23.99 -35.11
C CYS A 3 -32.97 -23.62 -34.96
N TRP A 4 -32.53 -22.51 -35.55
CA TRP A 4 -31.22 -21.90 -35.30
C TRP A 4 -31.41 -20.67 -34.43
N THR A 5 -31.24 -20.83 -33.13
CA THR A 5 -31.09 -19.75 -32.16
C THR A 5 -29.74 -19.07 -32.35
N GLN A 6 -29.74 -17.81 -32.78
CA GLN A 6 -28.58 -16.93 -32.68
C GLN A 6 -28.25 -16.69 -31.19
N LYS A 7 -27.04 -17.04 -30.77
CA LYS A 7 -26.49 -16.60 -29.47
C LYS A 7 -26.16 -15.11 -29.53
N PRO A 8 -26.43 -14.32 -28.48
CA PRO A 8 -25.95 -12.95 -28.41
C PRO A 8 -24.42 -12.95 -28.27
N VAL A 9 -23.75 -12.18 -29.13
CA VAL A 9 -22.34 -11.85 -29.01
C VAL A 9 -22.18 -10.98 -27.76
N THR A 10 -21.60 -11.54 -26.70
CA THR A 10 -21.13 -10.75 -25.56
C THR A 10 -19.94 -9.92 -25.99
N THR A 11 -20.18 -8.68 -26.39
CA THR A 11 -19.15 -7.65 -26.49
C THR A 11 -18.58 -7.46 -25.08
N ILE A 12 -17.31 -7.79 -24.88
CA ILE A 12 -16.57 -7.48 -23.65
C ILE A 12 -16.42 -5.96 -23.63
N THR A 13 -17.40 -5.25 -23.06
CA THR A 13 -17.23 -3.85 -22.69
C THR A 13 -16.19 -3.81 -21.58
N SER A 14 -14.99 -3.27 -21.87
CA SER A 14 -14.03 -2.98 -20.82
C SER A 14 -14.70 -2.04 -19.81
N ASN A 15 -14.70 -2.43 -18.54
CA ASN A 15 -15.26 -1.61 -17.48
C ASN A 15 -14.45 -0.31 -17.40
N PRO A 16 -15.04 0.88 -17.64
CA PRO A 16 -14.31 2.16 -17.66
C PRO A 16 -13.61 2.47 -16.34
N ASP A 17 -14.13 2.01 -15.20
CA ASP A 17 -13.45 2.13 -13.90
C ASP A 17 -12.15 1.31 -13.85
N LYS A 18 -12.13 0.17 -14.55
CA LYS A 18 -10.96 -0.71 -14.60
C LYS A 18 -9.84 -0.14 -15.49
N GLU A 19 -10.19 0.62 -16.51
CA GLU A 19 -9.22 1.37 -17.33
C GLU A 19 -8.70 2.63 -16.61
N ARG A 20 -9.54 3.32 -15.83
CA ARG A 20 -9.13 4.43 -14.95
C ARG A 20 -8.13 3.97 -13.90
N ASN A 21 -8.41 2.87 -13.20
CA ASN A 21 -7.54 2.29 -12.16
C ASN A 21 -6.19 1.78 -12.68
N ARG A 22 -6.12 1.37 -13.96
CA ARG A 22 -4.86 0.93 -14.57
C ARG A 22 -3.96 2.10 -14.94
N ARG A 23 -4.56 3.27 -15.23
CA ARG A 23 -3.85 4.52 -15.56
C ARG A 23 -3.39 5.26 -14.31
N SER A 24 -4.16 5.25 -13.22
CA SER A 24 -3.76 5.81 -11.91
C SER A 24 -2.50 5.12 -11.39
N LEU A 25 -2.51 3.80 -11.20
CA LEU A 25 -1.37 3.07 -10.62
C LEU A 25 -0.08 3.22 -11.44
N ALA A 26 -0.18 3.13 -12.77
CA ALA A 26 0.96 3.30 -13.66
C ALA A 26 1.52 4.72 -13.60
N ARG A 27 0.66 5.74 -13.48
CA ARG A 27 1.08 7.12 -13.24
C ARG A 27 1.74 7.26 -11.87
N LEU A 28 1.20 6.67 -10.79
CA LEU A 28 1.76 6.77 -9.43
C LEU A 28 3.20 6.29 -9.40
N LEU A 29 3.36 5.07 -9.92
CA LEU A 29 4.63 4.39 -9.95
C LEU A 29 5.60 5.11 -10.88
N GLY A 30 5.10 5.62 -12.01
CA GLY A 30 5.87 6.40 -12.96
C GLY A 30 6.34 7.76 -12.42
N THR A 31 5.53 8.48 -11.66
CA THR A 31 5.87 9.83 -11.18
C THR A 31 6.69 9.78 -9.90
N HIS A 32 6.32 8.94 -8.94
CA HIS A 32 6.90 8.98 -7.59
C HIS A 32 8.01 7.94 -7.36
N PHE A 33 7.98 6.79 -8.04
CA PHE A 33 9.01 5.75 -7.85
C PHE A 33 10.10 5.79 -8.92
N TRP A 34 9.79 6.20 -10.16
CA TRP A 34 10.76 6.27 -11.25
C TRP A 34 11.97 7.20 -11.02
N PRO A 35 11.84 8.36 -10.34
CA PRO A 35 12.99 9.18 -9.97
C PRO A 35 14.02 8.43 -9.12
N HIS A 36 13.58 7.38 -8.43
CA HIS A 36 14.39 6.54 -7.55
C HIS A 36 14.77 5.19 -8.19
N ARG A 37 14.64 5.03 -9.52
CA ARG A 37 14.94 3.79 -10.25
C ARG A 37 16.32 3.19 -9.97
N ASN A 38 17.33 4.02 -9.67
CA ASN A 38 18.69 3.55 -9.42
C ASN A 38 18.75 2.57 -8.23
N TRP A 39 17.92 2.79 -7.21
CA TRP A 39 17.80 1.88 -6.06
C TRP A 39 17.20 0.53 -6.47
N PHE A 40 16.16 0.54 -7.31
CA PHE A 40 15.52 -0.68 -7.83
C PHE A 40 16.42 -1.44 -8.81
N ILE A 41 17.20 -0.75 -9.61
CA ILE A 41 18.21 -1.36 -10.50
C ILE A 41 19.27 -2.05 -9.64
N GLY A 42 19.81 -1.36 -8.63
CA GLY A 42 20.76 -1.95 -7.69
C GLY A 42 20.18 -3.17 -6.97
N GLY A 43 18.94 -3.06 -6.46
CA GLY A 43 18.24 -4.17 -5.83
C GLY A 43 18.05 -5.37 -6.78
N THR A 44 17.72 -5.11 -8.03
CA THR A 44 17.59 -6.13 -9.09
C THR A 44 18.91 -6.84 -9.37
N LEU A 45 20.03 -6.11 -9.44
CA LEU A 45 21.36 -6.71 -9.62
C LEU A 45 21.68 -7.66 -8.46
N PHE A 46 21.44 -7.24 -7.21
CA PHE A 46 21.63 -8.11 -6.06
C PHE A 46 20.65 -9.30 -6.04
N ALA A 47 19.41 -9.12 -6.51
CA ALA A 47 18.44 -10.21 -6.64
C ALA A 47 18.94 -11.30 -7.62
N VAL A 48 19.57 -10.89 -8.72
CA VAL A 48 20.19 -11.81 -9.68
C VAL A 48 21.35 -12.55 -9.02
N ILE A 49 22.24 -11.86 -8.30
CA ILE A 49 23.36 -12.50 -7.57
C ILE A 49 22.81 -13.51 -6.55
N THR A 50 21.82 -13.13 -5.74
CA THR A 50 21.15 -14.03 -4.80
C THR A 50 20.60 -15.27 -5.48
N SER A 51 19.98 -15.11 -6.65
CA SER A 51 19.39 -16.22 -7.42
C SER A 51 20.47 -17.15 -7.98
N ILE A 52 21.55 -16.58 -8.54
CA ILE A 52 22.68 -17.34 -9.07
C ILE A 52 23.37 -18.11 -7.94
N SER A 53 23.64 -17.49 -6.79
CA SER A 53 24.25 -18.16 -5.65
C SER A 53 23.36 -19.28 -5.09
N ALA A 54 22.03 -19.08 -5.09
CA ALA A 54 21.08 -20.10 -4.69
C ALA A 54 21.12 -21.30 -5.65
N VAL A 55 21.04 -21.08 -6.96
CA VAL A 55 21.09 -22.17 -7.95
C VAL A 55 22.46 -22.86 -7.96
N GLY A 56 23.55 -22.09 -7.84
CA GLY A 56 24.91 -22.62 -7.77
C GLY A 56 25.15 -23.57 -6.59
N TYR A 57 24.46 -23.36 -5.46
CA TYR A 57 24.51 -24.27 -4.31
C TYR A 57 24.06 -25.70 -4.67
N ALA A 58 23.06 -25.85 -5.55
CA ALA A 58 22.65 -27.17 -6.03
C ALA A 58 23.73 -27.86 -6.89
N GLY A 59 24.47 -27.09 -7.69
CA GLY A 59 25.60 -27.59 -8.46
C GLY A 59 26.74 -28.10 -7.56
N VAL A 60 27.02 -27.41 -6.45
CA VAL A 60 28.00 -27.88 -5.46
C VAL A 60 27.54 -29.16 -4.78
N LEU A 61 26.25 -29.29 -4.45
CA LEU A 61 25.71 -30.54 -3.92
C LEU A 61 25.77 -31.69 -4.94
N ALA A 62 25.56 -31.40 -6.22
CA ALA A 62 25.75 -32.38 -7.29
C ALA A 62 27.19 -32.90 -7.33
N TYR A 63 28.16 -31.98 -7.29
CA TYR A 63 29.58 -32.30 -7.27
C TYR A 63 29.96 -33.16 -6.07
N VAL A 64 29.54 -32.75 -4.86
CA VAL A 64 29.79 -33.49 -3.61
C VAL A 64 29.16 -34.89 -3.66
N GLY A 65 27.91 -35.01 -4.13
CA GLY A 65 27.23 -36.30 -4.28
C GLY A 65 27.93 -37.23 -5.26
N ASN A 66 28.37 -36.71 -6.41
CA ASN A 66 29.11 -37.50 -7.39
C ASN A 66 30.51 -37.88 -6.90
N ALA A 67 31.16 -37.03 -6.10
CA ALA A 67 32.45 -37.37 -5.49
C ALA A 67 32.31 -38.49 -4.45
N ILE A 68 31.24 -38.47 -3.63
CA ILE A 68 30.90 -39.56 -2.72
C ILE A 68 30.67 -40.86 -3.50
N GLN A 69 29.82 -40.82 -4.53
CA GLN A 69 29.52 -42.01 -5.36
C GLN A 69 30.78 -42.55 -6.05
N CYS A 70 31.59 -41.69 -6.66
CA CYS A 70 32.84 -42.05 -7.31
C CYS A 70 33.80 -42.80 -6.36
N GLN A 71 33.87 -42.37 -5.09
CA GLN A 71 34.69 -43.01 -4.08
C GLN A 71 34.14 -44.37 -3.62
N LEU A 72 32.81 -44.51 -3.53
CA LEU A 72 32.14 -45.78 -3.24
C LEU A 72 32.28 -46.79 -4.39
N GLU A 73 32.29 -46.32 -5.64
CA GLU A 73 32.44 -47.12 -6.86
C GLU A 73 33.91 -47.39 -7.25
N GLY A 74 34.86 -47.08 -6.35
CA GLY A 74 36.28 -47.38 -6.55
C GLY A 74 36.97 -46.58 -7.66
N GLY A 75 36.48 -45.38 -7.99
CA GLY A 75 37.11 -44.50 -8.97
C GLY A 75 36.70 -44.74 -10.42
N THR A 76 35.61 -45.48 -10.66
CA THR A 76 35.08 -45.77 -11.99
C THR A 76 33.63 -45.26 -12.13
N GLY A 77 33.12 -45.14 -13.37
CA GLY A 77 31.74 -44.73 -13.64
C GLY A 77 31.54 -43.25 -13.98
N ASP A 78 30.31 -42.92 -14.38
CA ASP A 78 29.94 -41.59 -14.89
C ASP A 78 30.08 -40.49 -13.82
N ALA A 79 29.84 -40.84 -12.55
CA ALA A 79 30.04 -39.93 -11.42
C ALA A 79 31.51 -39.47 -11.29
N CYS A 80 32.47 -40.37 -11.51
CA CYS A 80 33.89 -40.01 -11.52
C CYS A 80 34.27 -39.14 -12.72
N ALA A 81 33.73 -39.44 -13.91
CA ALA A 81 33.98 -38.65 -15.11
C ALA A 81 33.50 -37.20 -14.92
N TYR A 82 32.32 -37.01 -14.32
CA TYR A 82 31.79 -35.70 -13.96
C TYR A 82 32.70 -34.95 -12.99
N VAL A 83 33.12 -35.59 -11.89
CA VAL A 83 33.97 -34.96 -10.86
C VAL A 83 35.32 -34.56 -11.44
N GLN A 84 35.92 -35.40 -12.29
CA GLN A 84 37.20 -35.11 -12.95
C GLN A 84 37.09 -33.95 -13.95
N ASP A 85 36.04 -33.90 -14.77
CA ASP A 85 35.80 -32.77 -15.69
C ASP A 85 35.54 -31.47 -14.93
N ALA A 86 34.70 -31.51 -13.89
CA ALA A 86 34.43 -30.36 -13.03
C ALA A 86 35.72 -29.86 -12.33
N SER A 87 36.54 -30.76 -11.80
CA SER A 87 37.81 -30.43 -11.15
C SER A 87 38.80 -29.79 -12.12
N ARG A 88 38.89 -30.29 -13.36
CA ARG A 88 39.74 -29.71 -14.41
C ARG A 88 39.30 -28.30 -14.79
N ARG A 89 38.00 -28.04 -14.93
CA ARG A 89 37.48 -26.70 -15.27
C ARG A 89 37.77 -25.67 -14.20
N VAL A 90 37.82 -26.08 -12.94
CA VAL A 90 38.10 -25.22 -11.79
C VAL A 90 39.62 -25.14 -11.48
N GLY A 91 40.45 -25.90 -12.21
CA GLY A 91 41.91 -25.90 -12.02
C GLY A 91 42.38 -26.60 -10.75
N LEU A 92 41.58 -27.54 -10.23
CA LEU A 92 41.86 -28.27 -9.00
C LEU A 92 42.63 -29.56 -9.31
N GLY A 93 43.62 -29.88 -8.48
CA GLY A 93 44.38 -31.13 -8.58
C GLY A 93 43.53 -32.36 -8.25
N ASN A 94 43.93 -33.54 -8.74
CA ASN A 94 43.28 -34.84 -8.53
C ASN A 94 43.47 -35.39 -7.09
N GLY A 95 43.33 -34.57 -6.05
CA GLY A 95 43.52 -34.94 -4.65
C GLY A 95 42.22 -35.06 -3.87
N GLY A 96 42.23 -35.78 -2.74
CA GLY A 96 41.10 -35.97 -1.80
C GLY A 96 40.54 -34.69 -1.15
N ASP A 97 40.89 -33.51 -1.65
CA ASP A 97 40.48 -32.20 -1.17
C ASP A 97 39.07 -31.80 -1.61
N TRP A 98 38.37 -32.65 -2.37
CA TRP A 98 37.00 -32.42 -2.83
C TRP A 98 36.02 -32.14 -1.69
N ILE A 99 36.25 -32.73 -0.50
CA ILE A 99 35.45 -32.51 0.71
C ILE A 99 35.59 -31.05 1.17
N TRP A 100 36.83 -30.60 1.39
CA TRP A 100 37.12 -29.24 1.85
C TRP A 100 36.68 -28.20 0.83
N LEU A 101 36.88 -28.49 -0.46
CA LEU A 101 36.40 -27.64 -1.54
C LEU A 101 34.88 -27.50 -1.53
N GLY A 102 34.15 -28.61 -1.39
CA GLY A 102 32.69 -28.59 -1.27
C GLY A 102 32.23 -27.75 -0.09
N ILE A 103 32.87 -27.91 1.07
CA ILE A 103 32.57 -27.12 2.28
C ILE A 103 32.81 -25.62 2.04
N TYR A 104 33.99 -25.25 1.53
CA TYR A 104 34.31 -23.83 1.27
C TYR A 104 33.40 -23.22 0.21
N ALA A 105 33.05 -23.97 -0.85
CA ALA A 105 32.13 -23.52 -1.87
C ALA A 105 30.71 -23.29 -1.32
N ILE A 106 30.22 -24.20 -0.46
CA ILE A 106 28.92 -24.04 0.23
C ILE A 106 28.94 -22.78 1.11
N ILE A 107 29.99 -22.60 1.93
CA ILE A 107 30.11 -21.43 2.83
C ILE A 107 30.20 -20.14 2.01
N ALA A 108 31.01 -20.12 0.95
CA ALA A 108 31.16 -18.94 0.10
C ALA A 108 29.86 -18.57 -0.62
N LEU A 109 29.16 -19.54 -1.24
CA LEU A 109 27.90 -19.28 -1.93
C LEU A 109 26.79 -18.85 -0.96
N THR A 110 26.71 -19.45 0.21
CA THR A 110 25.72 -19.06 1.23
C THR A 110 26.01 -17.68 1.82
N ALA A 111 27.29 -17.34 2.03
CA ALA A 111 27.70 -15.99 2.45
C ALA A 111 27.40 -14.94 1.38
N VAL A 112 27.75 -15.19 0.11
CA VAL A 112 27.43 -14.28 -1.01
C VAL A 112 25.91 -14.11 -1.14
N ARG A 113 25.15 -15.20 -1.03
CA ARG A 113 23.68 -15.15 -1.04
C ARG A 113 23.15 -14.28 0.09
N ALA A 114 23.64 -14.44 1.32
CA ALA A 114 23.20 -13.68 2.48
C ALA A 114 23.51 -12.18 2.35
N LEU A 115 24.74 -11.83 1.97
CA LEU A 115 25.14 -10.44 1.72
C LEU A 115 24.33 -9.80 0.60
N SER A 116 24.08 -10.56 -0.48
CA SER A 116 23.29 -10.08 -1.61
C SER A 116 21.82 -9.89 -1.24
N MET A 117 21.24 -10.79 -0.44
CA MET A 117 19.87 -10.63 0.07
C MET A 117 19.75 -9.39 0.94
N TYR A 118 20.73 -9.14 1.81
CA TYR A 118 20.76 -7.93 2.63
C TYR A 118 20.84 -6.67 1.77
N GLY A 119 21.78 -6.63 0.81
CA GLY A 119 21.94 -5.53 -0.13
C GLY A 119 20.68 -5.25 -0.95
N MET A 120 20.08 -6.30 -1.52
CA MET A 120 18.81 -6.23 -2.25
C MET A 120 17.70 -5.60 -1.38
N ASN A 121 17.48 -6.14 -0.17
CA ASN A 121 16.44 -5.65 0.72
C ASN A 121 16.66 -4.19 1.11
N MET A 122 17.90 -3.80 1.44
CA MET A 122 18.20 -2.42 1.85
C MET A 122 18.00 -1.43 0.71
N LEU A 123 18.46 -1.75 -0.51
CA LEU A 123 18.31 -0.89 -1.68
C LEU A 123 16.84 -0.74 -2.07
N ASN A 124 16.09 -1.84 -2.16
CA ASN A 124 14.66 -1.82 -2.49
C ASN A 124 13.85 -1.08 -1.42
N ASN A 125 14.12 -1.32 -0.13
CA ASN A 125 13.45 -0.62 0.96
C ASN A 125 13.69 0.88 0.89
N THR A 126 14.93 1.30 0.58
CA THR A 126 15.28 2.72 0.41
C THR A 126 14.54 3.34 -0.77
N GLY A 127 14.51 2.66 -1.93
CA GLY A 127 13.79 3.12 -3.11
C GLY A 127 12.30 3.30 -2.86
N VAL A 128 11.67 2.31 -2.20
CA VAL A 128 10.25 2.38 -1.85
C VAL A 128 9.96 3.48 -0.84
N GLN A 129 10.78 3.62 0.21
CA GLN A 129 10.56 4.64 1.25
C GLN A 129 10.63 6.05 0.67
N ARG A 130 11.57 6.33 -0.24
CA ARG A 130 11.66 7.64 -0.90
C ARG A 130 10.45 7.93 -1.79
N GLY A 131 9.97 6.93 -2.54
CA GLY A 131 8.73 7.05 -3.30
C GLY A 131 7.53 7.37 -2.43
N LEU A 132 7.41 6.73 -1.26
CA LEU A 132 6.33 6.99 -0.31
C LEU A 132 6.35 8.39 0.28
N VAL A 133 7.54 8.91 0.62
CA VAL A 133 7.67 10.31 1.07
C VAL A 133 7.16 11.28 0.01
N SER A 134 7.49 11.03 -1.27
CA SER A 134 6.97 11.87 -2.37
C SER A 134 5.44 11.81 -2.48
N ILE A 135 4.85 10.64 -2.31
CA ILE A 135 3.38 10.48 -2.31
C ILE A 135 2.75 11.23 -1.14
N GLN A 136 3.29 11.05 0.06
CA GLN A 136 2.78 11.69 1.27
C GLN A 136 2.88 13.21 1.19
N SER A 137 3.97 13.75 0.64
CA SER A 137 4.12 15.18 0.39
C SER A 137 3.01 15.68 -0.54
N VAL A 138 2.85 15.09 -1.72
CA VAL A 138 1.84 15.55 -2.69
C VAL A 138 0.41 15.34 -2.19
N GLN A 139 0.17 14.28 -1.42
CA GLN A 139 -1.12 14.07 -0.77
C GLN A 139 -1.41 15.15 0.29
N PHE A 140 -0.40 15.53 1.08
CA PHE A 140 -0.53 16.59 2.08
C PHE A 140 -0.73 17.97 1.42
N ASP A 141 0.05 18.26 0.37
CA ASP A 141 -0.08 19.48 -0.43
C ASP A 141 -1.49 19.56 -1.04
N ALA A 142 -1.96 18.49 -1.69
CA ALA A 142 -3.31 18.45 -2.27
C ALA A 142 -4.42 18.65 -1.22
N LEU A 143 -4.27 18.13 0.00
CA LEU A 143 -5.24 18.35 1.07
C LEU A 143 -5.19 19.78 1.63
N THR A 144 -4.00 20.37 1.71
CA THR A 144 -3.80 21.73 2.24
C THR A 144 -4.25 22.80 1.25
N ASP A 145 -3.96 22.60 -0.03
CA ASP A 145 -4.33 23.51 -1.13
C ASP A 145 -5.77 23.30 -1.60
N GLY A 146 -6.38 22.17 -1.24
CA GLY A 146 -7.73 21.80 -1.64
C GLY A 146 -8.82 22.61 -0.93
N ASP A 147 -10.04 22.55 -1.47
CA ASP A 147 -11.16 23.35 -0.94
C ASP A 147 -11.45 23.04 0.53
N TYR A 148 -11.75 24.08 1.29
CA TYR A 148 -12.19 23.97 2.69
C TYR A 148 -13.39 23.02 2.83
N ALA A 149 -14.34 23.06 1.90
CA ALA A 149 -15.49 22.16 1.85
C ALA A 149 -15.11 20.67 1.87
N ARG A 150 -14.00 20.32 1.21
CA ARG A 150 -13.53 18.94 1.11
C ARG A 150 -12.88 18.48 2.40
N VAL A 151 -12.11 19.35 3.06
CA VAL A 151 -11.35 19.04 4.27
C VAL A 151 -12.21 19.10 5.53
N SER A 152 -13.14 20.05 5.60
CA SER A 152 -14.01 20.31 6.76
C SER A 152 -15.22 19.39 6.87
N GLY A 153 -15.57 18.66 5.81
CA GLY A 153 -16.67 17.68 5.85
C GLY A 153 -16.40 16.48 6.78
N ASP A 154 -17.42 15.65 6.99
CA ASP A 154 -17.46 14.51 7.93
C ASP A 154 -16.35 13.44 7.76
N ASN A 155 -15.48 13.59 6.76
CA ASN A 155 -14.42 12.65 6.41
C ASN A 155 -12.99 13.10 6.78
N SER A 156 -12.79 14.11 7.65
CA SER A 156 -11.44 14.51 8.10
C SER A 156 -10.63 13.33 8.67
N GLY A 157 -11.26 12.50 9.51
CA GLY A 157 -10.69 11.23 10.00
C GLY A 157 -10.49 10.18 8.90
N GLY A 158 -11.30 10.24 7.84
CA GLY A 158 -11.15 9.43 6.64
C GLY A 158 -9.87 9.76 5.87
N PHE A 159 -9.51 11.03 5.73
CA PHE A 159 -8.26 11.44 5.08
C PHE A 159 -7.04 11.02 5.90
N VAL A 160 -7.06 11.19 7.22
CA VAL A 160 -5.99 10.71 8.12
C VAL A 160 -5.81 9.19 8.00
N SER A 161 -6.92 8.44 8.02
CA SER A 161 -6.90 6.99 7.83
C SER A 161 -6.30 6.60 6.48
N ARG A 162 -6.65 7.28 5.38
CA ARG A 162 -6.07 7.02 4.06
C ARG A 162 -4.58 7.37 4.01
N PHE A 163 -4.18 8.50 4.59
CA PHE A 163 -2.79 8.94 4.67
C PHE A 163 -1.88 7.91 5.37
N ILE A 164 -2.41 7.19 6.36
CA ILE A 164 -1.65 6.18 7.10
C ILE A 164 -1.83 4.78 6.49
N ASN A 165 -3.07 4.30 6.38
CA ASN A 165 -3.37 2.92 6.03
C ASN A 165 -3.18 2.64 4.54
N ASP A 166 -3.65 3.52 3.65
CA ASP A 166 -3.54 3.29 2.21
C ASP A 166 -2.09 3.43 1.74
N VAL A 167 -1.34 4.39 2.29
CA VAL A 167 0.11 4.53 2.04
C VAL A 167 0.87 3.28 2.50
N ASN A 168 0.51 2.69 3.64
CA ASN A 168 1.09 1.43 4.09
C ASN A 168 0.73 0.25 3.19
N ALA A 169 -0.48 0.17 2.67
CA ALA A 169 -0.86 -0.87 1.70
C ALA A 169 -0.05 -0.74 0.38
N ILE A 170 0.16 0.48 -0.10
CA ILE A 170 1.02 0.77 -1.27
C ILE A 170 2.47 0.35 -0.96
N ARG A 171 2.98 0.70 0.23
CA ARG A 171 4.32 0.31 0.69
C ARG A 171 4.51 -1.19 0.66
N ASP A 172 3.60 -1.94 1.27
CA ASP A 172 3.70 -3.38 1.37
C ASP A 172 3.63 -4.06 -0.01
N ALA A 173 2.77 -3.56 -0.90
CA ALA A 173 2.70 -4.03 -2.28
C ALA A 173 4.00 -3.76 -3.04
N ALA A 174 4.54 -2.54 -2.96
CA ALA A 174 5.77 -2.14 -3.62
C ALA A 174 6.98 -2.94 -3.12
N LEU A 175 7.11 -3.13 -1.80
CA LEU A 175 8.18 -3.92 -1.19
C LEU A 175 8.12 -5.38 -1.60
N ARG A 176 6.93 -6.00 -1.56
CA ARG A 176 6.77 -7.39 -1.99
C ARG A 176 7.10 -7.57 -3.46
N PHE A 177 6.69 -6.64 -4.31
CA PHE A 177 7.03 -6.69 -5.72
C PHE A 177 8.55 -6.54 -5.92
N ALA A 178 9.16 -5.50 -5.35
CA ALA A 178 10.58 -5.21 -5.50
C ALA A 178 11.49 -6.33 -4.97
N ASN A 179 11.16 -6.91 -3.80
CA ASN A 179 12.00 -7.93 -3.15
C ASN A 179 11.77 -9.34 -3.71
N ASN A 180 10.55 -9.69 -4.11
CA ASN A 180 10.23 -11.06 -4.48
C ASN A 180 10.08 -11.26 -5.98
N PHE A 181 9.49 -10.32 -6.74
CA PHE A 181 9.14 -10.60 -8.13
C PHE A 181 10.37 -10.95 -8.98
N THR A 182 11.35 -10.06 -9.03
CA THR A 182 12.59 -10.26 -9.81
C THR A 182 13.35 -11.49 -9.32
N LYS A 183 13.61 -11.58 -8.01
CA LYS A 183 14.35 -12.69 -7.41
C LYS A 183 13.68 -14.03 -7.70
N SER A 184 12.38 -14.14 -7.48
CA SER A 184 11.64 -15.39 -7.66
C SER A 184 11.59 -15.79 -9.13
N VAL A 185 11.35 -14.86 -10.05
CA VAL A 185 11.35 -15.15 -11.50
C VAL A 185 12.74 -15.63 -11.95
N VAL A 186 13.81 -14.92 -11.58
CA VAL A 186 15.18 -15.30 -11.97
C VAL A 186 15.56 -16.65 -11.35
N THR A 187 15.23 -16.88 -10.08
CA THR A 187 15.52 -18.15 -9.42
C THR A 187 14.75 -19.31 -10.06
N ILE A 188 13.46 -19.16 -10.37
CA ILE A 188 12.66 -20.20 -11.01
C ILE A 188 13.20 -20.52 -12.41
N ILE A 189 13.51 -19.48 -13.22
CA ILE A 189 14.12 -19.68 -14.54
C ILE A 189 15.46 -20.39 -14.41
N GLY A 190 16.30 -19.98 -13.47
CA GLY A 190 17.60 -20.61 -13.20
C GLY A 190 17.46 -22.07 -12.79
N VAL A 191 16.51 -22.39 -11.89
CA VAL A 191 16.22 -23.76 -11.47
C VAL A 191 15.74 -24.60 -12.66
N LEU A 192 14.79 -24.10 -13.46
CA LEU A 192 14.29 -24.83 -14.64
C LEU A 192 15.38 -25.05 -15.68
N ALA A 193 16.24 -24.06 -15.93
CA ALA A 193 17.36 -24.19 -16.85
C ALA A 193 18.34 -25.28 -16.39
N VAL A 194 18.70 -25.30 -15.10
CA VAL A 194 19.58 -26.35 -14.56
C VAL A 194 18.90 -27.71 -14.61
N LEU A 195 17.61 -27.82 -14.27
CA LEU A 195 16.87 -29.08 -14.36
C LEU A 195 16.83 -29.64 -15.78
N ILE A 196 16.61 -28.80 -16.79
CA ILE A 196 16.58 -29.25 -18.20
C ILE A 196 17.95 -29.78 -18.64
N VAL A 197 19.03 -29.15 -18.18
CA VAL A 197 20.41 -29.58 -18.50
C VAL A 197 20.78 -30.87 -17.78
N VAL A 198 20.38 -31.04 -16.52
CA VAL A 198 20.66 -32.25 -15.72
C VAL A 198 19.78 -33.41 -16.20
N ASP A 199 18.46 -33.23 -16.23
CA ASP A 199 17.51 -34.25 -16.63
C ASP A 199 16.16 -33.63 -17.02
N TRP A 200 15.91 -33.52 -18.33
CA TRP A 200 14.68 -32.96 -18.89
C TRP A 200 13.41 -33.74 -18.50
N GLN A 201 13.51 -35.03 -18.18
CA GLN A 201 12.36 -35.84 -17.74
C GLN A 201 11.95 -35.45 -16.32
N LEU A 202 12.94 -35.21 -15.45
CA LEU A 202 12.71 -34.71 -14.09
C LEU A 202 12.18 -33.28 -14.08
N ALA A 203 12.66 -32.43 -15.01
CA ALA A 203 12.12 -31.10 -15.23
C ALA A 203 10.61 -31.14 -15.57
N LEU A 204 10.20 -32.05 -16.45
CA LEU A 204 8.78 -32.27 -16.79
C LEU A 204 7.96 -32.76 -15.60
N ILE A 205 8.49 -33.69 -14.80
CA ILE A 205 7.83 -34.19 -13.60
C ILE A 205 7.58 -33.04 -12.63
N ILE A 206 8.58 -32.20 -12.34
CA ILE A 206 8.44 -31.05 -11.45
C ILE A 206 7.42 -30.05 -12.02
N LEU A 207 7.47 -29.78 -13.34
CA LEU A 207 6.50 -28.89 -14.01
C LEU A 207 5.06 -29.37 -13.89
N VAL A 208 4.82 -30.67 -13.72
CA VAL A 208 3.47 -31.25 -13.53
C VAL A 208 3.10 -31.34 -12.05
N VAL A 209 4.03 -31.79 -11.19
CA VAL A 209 3.80 -31.98 -9.75
C VAL A 209 3.55 -30.65 -9.05
N TYR A 210 4.27 -29.59 -9.41
CA TYR A 210 4.14 -28.29 -8.74
C TYR A 210 2.76 -27.63 -8.94
N PRO A 211 2.20 -27.56 -10.16
CA PRO A 211 0.83 -27.08 -10.36
C PRO A 211 -0.23 -27.94 -9.68
N LEU A 212 -0.07 -29.27 -9.66
CA LEU A 212 -0.97 -30.17 -8.93
C LEU A 212 -0.93 -29.89 -7.42
N ALA A 213 0.25 -29.61 -6.88
CA ALA A 213 0.46 -29.21 -5.48
C ALA A 213 -0.18 -27.86 -5.13
N LEU A 214 -0.39 -26.96 -6.10
CA LEU A 214 -1.05 -25.67 -5.88
C LEU A 214 -2.58 -25.79 -5.74
N GLY A 215 -3.20 -26.87 -6.24
CA GLY A 215 -4.65 -27.07 -6.18
C GLY A 215 -5.25 -26.92 -4.77
N PRO A 216 -4.78 -27.68 -3.77
CA PRO A 216 -5.24 -27.56 -2.38
C PRO A 216 -5.07 -26.14 -1.83
N VAL A 217 -3.94 -25.49 -2.13
CA VAL A 217 -3.62 -24.12 -1.67
C VAL A 217 -4.61 -23.10 -2.22
N ILE A 218 -4.96 -23.21 -3.50
CA ILE A 218 -5.94 -22.32 -4.16
C ILE A 218 -7.33 -22.49 -3.52
N VAL A 219 -7.75 -23.73 -3.27
CA VAL A 219 -9.04 -24.03 -2.62
C VAL A 219 -9.10 -23.46 -1.20
N LEU A 220 -8.05 -23.68 -0.41
CA LEU A 220 -7.90 -23.09 0.93
C LEU A 220 -7.91 -21.56 0.88
N GLY A 221 -7.15 -20.96 -0.04
CA GLY A 221 -7.08 -19.52 -0.24
C GLY A 221 -8.44 -18.89 -0.57
N ASN A 222 -9.22 -19.51 -1.46
CA ASN A 222 -10.57 -19.04 -1.80
C ASN A 222 -11.53 -19.12 -0.60
N SER A 223 -11.46 -20.20 0.19
CA SER A 223 -12.25 -20.32 1.43
C SER A 223 -11.85 -19.26 2.46
N ILE A 224 -10.55 -19.02 2.65
CA ILE A 224 -10.04 -17.98 3.56
C ILE A 224 -10.59 -16.62 3.13
N ARG A 225 -10.52 -16.29 1.83
CA ARG A 225 -10.99 -15.00 1.29
C ARG A 225 -12.48 -14.77 1.55
N ALA A 226 -13.30 -15.80 1.34
CA ALA A 226 -14.75 -15.73 1.60
C ALA A 226 -15.06 -15.51 3.09
N ARG A 227 -14.32 -16.16 4.00
CA ARG A 227 -14.53 -16.03 5.46
C ARG A 227 -13.93 -14.75 6.03
N SER A 228 -12.82 -14.28 5.48
CA SER A 228 -12.20 -13.00 5.84
C SER A 228 -13.18 -11.85 5.64
N LYS A 229 -14.05 -11.89 4.61
CA LYS A 229 -15.11 -10.89 4.41
C LYS A 229 -16.07 -10.81 5.60
N LYS A 230 -16.52 -11.96 6.13
CA LYS A 230 -17.40 -12.01 7.32
C LYS A 230 -16.68 -11.55 8.58
N ALA A 231 -15.43 -11.96 8.77
CA ALA A 231 -14.62 -11.49 9.90
C ALA A 231 -14.40 -9.97 9.85
N GLN A 232 -14.20 -9.39 8.67
CA GLN A 232 -14.06 -7.95 8.48
C GLN A 232 -15.36 -7.20 8.79
N GLN A 233 -16.52 -7.74 8.40
CA GLN A 233 -17.81 -7.17 8.75
C GLN A 233 -18.01 -7.10 10.28
N GLN A 234 -17.63 -8.17 11.00
CA GLN A 234 -17.71 -8.18 12.47
C GLN A 234 -16.80 -7.13 13.13
N ILE A 235 -15.66 -6.79 12.51
CA ILE A 235 -14.82 -5.70 12.99
C ILE A 235 -15.59 -4.39 12.92
N GLY A 236 -16.31 -4.13 11.82
CA GLY A 236 -17.19 -2.96 11.68
C GLY A 236 -18.27 -2.90 12.76
N GLU A 237 -18.95 -4.02 13.02
CA GLU A 237 -19.99 -4.11 14.06
C GLU A 237 -19.45 -3.85 15.47
N VAL A 238 -18.27 -4.41 15.80
CA VAL A 238 -17.62 -4.16 17.10
C VAL A 238 -17.14 -2.72 17.21
N THR A 239 -16.60 -2.13 16.14
CA THR A 239 -16.21 -0.71 16.12
C THR A 239 -17.43 0.19 16.32
N ALA A 240 -18.55 -0.11 15.66
CA ALA A 240 -19.80 0.62 15.85
C ALA A 240 -20.31 0.51 17.30
N LEU A 241 -20.28 -0.69 17.89
CA LEU A 241 -20.67 -0.91 19.29
C LEU A 241 -19.82 -0.08 20.26
N VAL A 242 -18.49 -0.06 20.06
CA VAL A 242 -17.58 0.73 20.91
C VAL A 242 -17.84 2.23 20.72
N SER A 243 -18.01 2.68 19.48
CA SER A 243 -18.32 4.08 19.17
C SER A 243 -19.65 4.52 19.79
N GLU A 244 -20.72 3.73 19.64
CA GLU A 244 -22.03 3.95 20.25
C GLU A 244 -21.91 4.08 21.78
N GLY A 245 -21.17 3.16 22.42
CA GLY A 245 -20.98 3.16 23.87
C GLY A 245 -20.21 4.38 24.39
N LEU A 246 -19.18 4.82 23.67
CA LEU A 246 -18.37 5.99 24.03
C LEU A 246 -19.12 7.31 23.78
N GLN A 247 -19.79 7.46 22.64
CA GLN A 247 -20.63 8.63 22.35
C GLN A 247 -21.80 8.74 23.35
N SER A 248 -22.32 7.60 23.79
CA SER A 248 -23.39 7.52 24.79
C SER A 248 -22.88 7.49 26.24
N ALA A 249 -21.60 7.78 26.50
CA ALA A 249 -21.01 7.65 27.83
C ALA A 249 -21.78 8.44 28.91
N ARG A 250 -22.30 9.62 28.56
CA ARG A 250 -23.14 10.42 29.48
C ARG A 250 -24.43 9.67 29.85
N VAL A 251 -25.11 9.05 28.90
CA VAL A 251 -26.33 8.26 29.14
C VAL A 251 -26.01 7.03 29.98
N VAL A 252 -24.94 6.31 29.63
CA VAL A 252 -24.50 5.13 30.37
C VAL A 252 -24.24 5.46 31.83
N LYS A 253 -23.55 6.57 32.12
CA LYS A 253 -23.28 7.03 33.49
C LYS A 253 -24.50 7.56 34.21
N ALA A 254 -25.37 8.30 33.52
CA ALA A 254 -26.57 8.87 34.13
C ALA A 254 -27.60 7.80 34.57
N PHE A 255 -27.66 6.68 33.85
CA PHE A 255 -28.62 5.60 34.12
C PHE A 255 -28.00 4.34 34.75
N GLY A 256 -26.70 4.35 35.08
CA GLY A 256 -26.03 3.20 35.69
C GLY A 256 -25.96 1.95 34.81
N LEU A 257 -25.80 2.12 33.49
CA LEU A 257 -25.87 1.05 32.49
C LEU A 257 -24.50 0.41 32.17
N GLU A 258 -23.48 0.60 33.02
CA GLU A 258 -22.12 0.13 32.74
C GLU A 258 -22.05 -1.38 32.54
N ASP A 259 -22.74 -2.16 33.38
CA ASP A 259 -22.69 -3.63 33.28
C ASP A 259 -23.43 -4.14 32.04
N TYR A 260 -24.53 -3.49 31.66
CA TYR A 260 -25.22 -3.75 30.40
C TYR A 260 -24.29 -3.52 29.20
N GLN A 261 -23.56 -2.40 29.18
CA GLN A 261 -22.61 -2.11 28.10
C GLN A 261 -21.41 -3.05 28.09
N LYS A 262 -20.87 -3.41 29.26
CA LYS A 262 -19.78 -4.40 29.36
C LYS A 262 -20.23 -5.75 28.78
N GLU A 263 -21.46 -6.19 29.06
CA GLU A 263 -21.95 -7.49 28.59
C GLU A 263 -22.23 -7.52 27.08
N ARG A 264 -22.80 -6.43 26.52
CA ARG A 264 -22.87 -6.24 25.06
C ARG A 264 -21.48 -6.31 24.42
N GLY A 265 -20.51 -5.59 25.01
CA GLY A 265 -19.11 -5.60 24.58
C GLY A 265 -18.51 -7.00 24.56
N LYS A 266 -18.58 -7.74 25.68
CA LYS A 266 -18.08 -9.13 25.77
C LYS A 266 -18.67 -10.04 24.69
N THR A 267 -19.98 -9.95 24.46
CA THR A 267 -20.67 -10.76 23.44
C THR A 267 -20.13 -10.46 22.05
N GLY A 268 -20.04 -9.17 21.68
CA GLY A 268 -19.48 -8.75 20.40
C GLY A 268 -18.01 -9.14 20.22
N PHE A 269 -17.19 -9.00 21.26
CA PHE A 269 -15.79 -9.41 21.24
C PHE A 269 -15.63 -10.93 21.11
N ALA A 270 -16.46 -11.72 21.79
CA ALA A 270 -16.44 -13.18 21.70
C ALA A 270 -16.83 -13.67 20.30
N GLU A 271 -17.86 -13.08 19.69
CA GLU A 271 -18.27 -13.41 18.32
C GLU A 271 -17.18 -13.05 17.30
N ARG A 272 -16.58 -11.86 17.42
CA ARG A 272 -15.42 -11.46 16.62
C ARG A 272 -14.28 -12.45 16.76
N SER A 273 -13.93 -12.85 17.98
CA SER A 273 -12.87 -13.83 18.24
C SER A 273 -13.20 -15.17 17.57
N ARG A 274 -14.43 -15.67 17.69
CA ARG A 274 -14.88 -16.91 17.06
C ARG A 274 -14.75 -16.88 15.53
N LEU A 275 -15.15 -15.78 14.89
CA LEU A 275 -15.03 -15.63 13.43
C LEU A 275 -13.56 -15.49 13.00
N PHE A 276 -12.76 -14.74 13.76
CA PHE A 276 -11.34 -14.57 13.48
C PHE A 276 -10.55 -15.88 13.65
N LEU A 277 -10.83 -16.65 14.71
CA LEU A 277 -10.24 -17.97 14.92
C LEU A 277 -10.57 -18.95 13.81
N ARG A 278 -11.77 -18.88 13.20
CA ARG A 278 -12.09 -19.68 12.00
C ARG A 278 -11.18 -19.32 10.82
N VAL A 279 -10.91 -18.04 10.59
CA VAL A 279 -9.97 -17.60 9.54
C VAL A 279 -8.55 -18.07 9.86
N LEU A 280 -8.10 -17.90 11.11
CA LEU A 280 -6.78 -18.35 11.56
C LEU A 280 -6.61 -19.86 11.43
N SER A 281 -7.61 -20.65 11.81
CA SER A 281 -7.55 -22.12 11.70
C SER A 281 -7.35 -22.58 10.25
N GLN A 282 -8.00 -21.91 9.28
CA GLN A 282 -7.81 -22.22 7.87
C GLN A 282 -6.46 -21.77 7.34
N ARG A 283 -5.94 -20.61 7.80
CA ARG A 283 -4.57 -20.18 7.49
C ARG A 283 -3.54 -21.15 8.07
N ALA A 284 -3.74 -21.60 9.31
CA ALA A 284 -2.87 -22.56 9.98
C ALA A 284 -2.86 -23.94 9.29
N ALA A 285 -3.91 -24.30 8.55
CA ALA A 285 -3.95 -25.52 7.74
C ALA A 285 -3.10 -25.45 6.46
N VAL A 286 -2.68 -24.26 6.02
CA VAL A 286 -1.91 -24.10 4.77
C VAL A 286 -0.54 -24.76 4.88
N ASP A 287 0.21 -24.50 5.95
CA ASP A 287 1.57 -25.04 6.10
C ASP A 287 1.59 -26.57 6.26
N PRO A 288 0.74 -27.22 7.10
CA PRO A 288 0.66 -28.68 7.17
C PRO A 288 0.26 -29.34 5.84
N VAL A 289 -0.67 -28.73 5.08
CA VAL A 289 -1.06 -29.25 3.77
C VAL A 289 0.11 -29.17 2.79
N LEU A 290 0.85 -28.05 2.80
CA LEU A 290 2.06 -27.90 2.00
C LEU A 290 3.17 -28.90 2.40
N GLU A 291 3.30 -29.18 3.69
CA GLU A 291 4.26 -30.16 4.22
C GLU A 291 3.95 -31.57 3.71
N VAL A 292 2.68 -32.01 3.80
CA VAL A 292 2.26 -33.33 3.29
C VAL A 292 2.44 -33.43 1.77
N VAL A 293 2.03 -32.40 1.04
CA VAL A 293 2.17 -32.36 -0.42
C VAL A 293 3.64 -32.36 -0.85
N GLY A 294 4.48 -31.58 -0.15
CA GLY A 294 5.94 -31.55 -0.35
C GLY A 294 6.57 -32.90 -0.05
N GLY A 295 6.18 -33.56 1.05
CA GLY A 295 6.64 -34.89 1.42
C GLY A 295 6.28 -35.95 0.38
N ILE A 296 5.05 -35.95 -0.13
CA ILE A 296 4.61 -36.85 -1.21
C ILE A 296 5.44 -36.61 -2.48
N ALA A 297 5.68 -35.34 -2.85
CA ALA A 297 6.48 -34.99 -4.01
C ALA A 297 7.94 -35.46 -3.86
N ILE A 298 8.55 -35.25 -2.69
CA ILE A 298 9.91 -35.72 -2.40
C ILE A 298 9.97 -37.25 -2.42
N ALA A 299 8.99 -37.96 -1.84
CA ALA A 299 8.96 -39.42 -1.82
C ALA A 299 8.81 -40.01 -3.24
N ALA A 300 7.90 -39.44 -4.06
CA ALA A 300 7.72 -39.84 -5.45
C ALA A 300 8.98 -39.60 -6.28
N LEU A 301 9.62 -38.44 -6.09
CA LEU A 301 10.88 -38.11 -6.75
C LEU A 301 11.99 -39.07 -6.34
N LEU A 302 12.16 -39.31 -5.03
CA LEU A 302 13.18 -40.21 -4.51
C LEU A 302 12.99 -41.61 -5.07
N GLY A 303 11.76 -42.14 -5.08
CA GLY A 303 11.45 -43.43 -5.70
C GLY A 303 11.82 -43.48 -7.19
N PHE A 304 11.47 -42.45 -7.96
CA PHE A 304 11.78 -42.37 -9.38
C PHE A 304 13.29 -42.26 -9.66
N VAL A 305 14.00 -41.38 -8.93
CA VAL A 305 15.44 -41.19 -9.10
C VAL A 305 16.21 -42.42 -8.61
N SER A 306 15.83 -43.03 -7.48
CA SER A 306 16.43 -44.29 -7.01
C SER A 306 16.27 -45.42 -8.02
N TYR A 307 15.11 -45.54 -8.67
CA TYR A 307 14.91 -46.49 -9.78
C TYR A 307 15.85 -46.19 -10.96
N ARG A 308 16.02 -44.91 -11.32
CA ARG A 308 16.92 -44.49 -12.41
C ARG A 308 18.40 -44.66 -12.10
N ILE A 309 18.82 -44.49 -10.85
CA ILE A 309 20.17 -44.78 -10.36
C ILE A 309 20.42 -46.29 -10.44
N ALA A 310 19.47 -47.12 -10.01
CA ALA A 310 19.58 -48.58 -10.14
C ALA A 310 19.64 -49.04 -11.61
N ALA A 311 19.01 -48.30 -12.52
CA ALA A 311 19.10 -48.52 -13.97
C ALA A 311 20.37 -47.92 -14.62
N GLY A 312 21.26 -47.29 -13.84
CA GLY A 312 22.52 -46.71 -14.32
C GLY A 312 22.35 -45.43 -15.16
N THR A 313 21.20 -44.75 -15.06
CA THR A 313 20.90 -43.56 -15.89
C THR A 313 21.07 -42.22 -15.18
N ASN A 314 21.05 -42.22 -13.84
CA ASN A 314 21.24 -41.03 -13.01
C ASN A 314 22.27 -41.33 -11.91
N THR A 315 22.83 -40.27 -11.33
CA THR A 315 23.83 -40.32 -10.25
C THR A 315 23.26 -39.85 -8.91
N LEU A 316 23.99 -40.13 -7.83
CA LEU A 316 23.71 -39.62 -6.48
C LEU A 316 23.81 -38.10 -6.44
N GLY A 317 24.73 -37.51 -7.20
CA GLY A 317 24.82 -36.05 -7.36
C GLY A 317 23.56 -35.46 -7.97
N ASP A 318 22.99 -36.11 -8.99
CA ASP A 318 21.72 -35.65 -9.59
C ASP A 318 20.60 -35.62 -8.55
N LEU A 319 20.48 -36.67 -7.73
CA LEU A 319 19.50 -36.72 -6.64
C LEU A 319 19.66 -35.55 -5.66
N LEU A 320 20.87 -35.30 -5.16
CA LEU A 320 21.13 -34.21 -4.21
C LEU A 320 20.89 -32.83 -4.83
N ALA A 321 21.27 -32.65 -6.10
CA ALA A 321 21.04 -31.42 -6.84
C ALA A 321 19.55 -31.12 -6.96
N ILE A 322 18.74 -32.11 -7.33
CA ILE A 322 17.30 -31.92 -7.52
C ILE A 322 16.60 -31.62 -6.20
N ILE A 323 16.93 -32.33 -5.12
CA ILE A 323 16.37 -32.05 -3.78
C ILE A 323 16.66 -30.59 -3.40
N ALA A 324 17.89 -30.12 -3.64
CA ALA A 324 18.26 -28.73 -3.39
C ALA A 324 17.51 -27.74 -4.28
N LEU A 325 17.41 -28.00 -5.58
CA LEU A 325 16.69 -27.17 -6.55
C LEU A 325 15.20 -27.03 -6.20
N ILE A 326 14.56 -28.11 -5.75
CA ILE A 326 13.17 -28.07 -5.26
C ILE A 326 13.06 -27.24 -3.99
N GLY A 327 13.99 -27.42 -3.05
CA GLY A 327 14.06 -26.60 -1.82
C GLY A 327 14.25 -25.11 -2.11
N ILE A 328 15.01 -24.78 -3.17
CA ILE A 328 15.24 -23.40 -3.63
C ILE A 328 14.02 -22.85 -4.36
N ALA A 329 13.40 -23.60 -5.26
CA ALA A 329 12.23 -23.14 -6.03
C ALA A 329 10.99 -22.94 -5.16
N SER A 330 10.84 -23.74 -4.10
CA SER A 330 9.57 -23.82 -3.37
C SER A 330 9.14 -22.54 -2.63
N PRO A 331 10.04 -21.85 -1.91
CA PRO A 331 9.73 -20.52 -1.37
C PRO A 331 9.40 -19.49 -2.45
N GLU A 332 10.07 -19.56 -3.61
CA GLU A 332 9.94 -18.57 -4.69
C GLU A 332 8.59 -18.69 -5.42
N VAL A 333 8.12 -19.91 -5.68
CA VAL A 333 6.77 -20.13 -6.24
C VAL A 333 5.70 -19.63 -5.27
N ARG A 334 5.85 -19.91 -3.98
CA ARG A 334 4.94 -19.39 -2.93
C ARG A 334 4.94 -17.86 -2.88
N ALA A 335 6.12 -17.25 -2.99
CA ALA A 335 6.27 -15.80 -3.02
C ALA A 335 5.48 -15.20 -4.20
N LEU A 336 5.64 -15.73 -5.42
CA LEU A 336 4.88 -15.28 -6.60
C LEU A 336 3.37 -15.45 -6.45
N GLY A 337 2.92 -16.58 -5.88
CA GLY A 337 1.49 -16.82 -5.63
C GLY A 337 0.86 -15.74 -4.72
N SER A 338 1.61 -15.26 -3.73
CA SER A 338 1.14 -14.23 -2.79
C SER A 338 1.10 -12.79 -3.38
N ILE A 339 1.84 -12.52 -4.46
CA ILE A 339 1.94 -11.15 -5.03
C ILE A 339 0.60 -10.65 -5.54
N THR A 340 -0.23 -11.52 -6.14
CA THR A 340 -1.51 -11.10 -6.75
C THR A 340 -2.48 -10.46 -5.75
N ALA A 341 -2.58 -11.02 -4.55
CA ALA A 341 -3.48 -10.50 -3.51
C ALA A 341 -3.01 -9.14 -3.00
N VAL A 342 -1.71 -8.99 -2.71
CA VAL A 342 -1.16 -7.74 -2.18
C VAL A 342 -1.10 -6.66 -3.26
N ALA A 343 -0.83 -7.02 -4.51
CA ALA A 343 -0.88 -6.09 -5.63
C ALA A 343 -2.28 -5.52 -5.85
N GLN A 344 -3.34 -6.33 -5.67
CA GLN A 344 -4.73 -5.85 -5.75
C GLN A 344 -5.06 -4.88 -4.62
N GLU A 345 -4.61 -5.17 -3.40
CA GLU A 345 -4.81 -4.30 -2.24
C GLU A 345 -4.07 -2.97 -2.38
N GLY A 346 -2.79 -3.01 -2.75
CA GLY A 346 -2.00 -1.81 -3.04
C GLY A 346 -2.56 -1.00 -4.20
N ALA A 347 -3.13 -1.66 -5.22
CA ALA A 347 -3.78 -0.96 -6.33
C ALA A 347 -5.03 -0.19 -5.90
N ALA A 348 -5.91 -0.82 -5.13
CA ALA A 348 -7.09 -0.15 -4.62
C ALA A 348 -6.75 1.00 -3.66
N ALA A 349 -5.67 0.87 -2.89
CA ALA A 349 -5.15 1.93 -2.03
C ALA A 349 -4.58 3.10 -2.85
N ALA A 350 -3.80 2.80 -3.90
CA ALA A 350 -3.29 3.81 -4.82
C ALA A 350 -4.41 4.61 -5.49
N ASP A 351 -5.51 3.96 -5.89
CA ASP A 351 -6.68 4.64 -6.48
C ASP A 351 -7.28 5.66 -5.52
N ARG A 352 -7.48 5.29 -4.25
CA ARG A 352 -8.04 6.20 -3.23
C ARG A 352 -7.12 7.37 -2.89
N VAL A 353 -5.81 7.16 -2.91
CA VAL A 353 -4.81 8.23 -2.76
C VAL A 353 -4.85 9.16 -3.97
N TYR A 354 -4.98 8.61 -5.18
CA TYR A 354 -5.12 9.41 -6.39
C TYR A 354 -6.38 10.25 -6.42
N ASP A 355 -7.52 9.71 -5.98
CA ASP A 355 -8.77 10.46 -5.88
C ASP A 355 -8.61 11.70 -4.96
N ILE A 356 -7.67 11.68 -4.01
CA ILE A 356 -7.33 12.85 -3.17
C ILE A 356 -6.45 13.83 -3.93
N ILE A 357 -5.40 13.33 -4.59
CA ILE A 357 -4.40 14.13 -5.29
C ILE A 357 -4.97 14.83 -6.53
N GLU A 358 -5.77 14.12 -7.33
CA GLU A 358 -6.33 14.63 -8.60
C GLU A 358 -7.71 15.27 -8.44
N ALA A 359 -8.26 15.34 -7.23
CA ALA A 359 -9.57 15.96 -7.06
C ALA A 359 -9.52 17.46 -7.41
N PRO A 360 -10.42 17.94 -8.28
CA PRO A 360 -10.40 19.32 -8.76
C PRO A 360 -10.76 20.30 -7.63
N ALA A 361 -10.14 21.47 -7.64
CA ALA A 361 -10.57 22.60 -6.82
C ALA A 361 -11.90 23.15 -7.35
N THR A 362 -12.90 23.25 -6.50
CA THR A 362 -14.20 23.87 -6.78
C THR A 362 -14.13 25.39 -6.63
N VAL A 363 -13.30 25.89 -5.71
CA VAL A 363 -13.05 27.33 -5.53
C VAL A 363 -11.66 27.63 -6.06
N SER A 364 -11.59 28.31 -7.22
CA SER A 364 -10.34 28.75 -7.83
C SER A 364 -10.43 30.17 -8.38
N ASP A 365 -9.31 30.87 -8.37
CA ASP A 365 -9.22 32.22 -8.91
C ASP A 365 -9.30 32.19 -10.45
N LYS A 366 -10.04 33.12 -11.03
CA LYS A 366 -10.09 33.29 -12.48
C LYS A 366 -8.76 33.86 -12.98
N PRO A 367 -8.36 33.55 -14.24
CA PRO A 367 -7.26 34.25 -14.87
C PRO A 367 -7.52 35.76 -14.88
N GLY A 368 -6.61 36.56 -14.30
CA GLY A 368 -6.79 38.01 -14.17
C GLY A 368 -7.69 38.44 -13.02
N ALA A 369 -7.87 37.61 -11.98
CA ALA A 369 -8.61 37.98 -10.77
C ALA A 369 -8.11 39.30 -10.17
N ILE A 370 -9.05 40.10 -9.67
CA ILE A 370 -8.81 41.45 -9.16
C ILE A 370 -8.22 41.36 -7.75
N SER A 371 -7.06 41.99 -7.54
CA SER A 371 -6.45 42.07 -6.21
C SER A 371 -6.99 43.25 -5.42
N ILE A 372 -7.40 43.02 -4.17
CA ILE A 372 -7.72 44.11 -3.24
C ILE A 372 -6.43 44.71 -2.70
N THR A 373 -6.23 46.02 -2.90
CA THR A 373 -5.04 46.76 -2.43
C THR A 373 -5.32 47.75 -1.31
N ASP A 374 -6.58 48.21 -1.19
CA ASP A 374 -7.02 49.18 -0.18
C ASP A 374 -8.47 48.85 0.19
N ALA A 375 -8.66 48.05 1.25
CA ALA A 375 -9.98 47.62 1.69
C ALA A 375 -10.62 48.67 2.59
N LYS A 376 -11.81 49.17 2.22
CA LYS A 376 -12.61 50.08 3.06
C LYS A 376 -13.59 49.34 3.97
N GLY A 377 -13.87 48.07 3.69
CA GLY A 377 -14.77 47.21 4.47
C GLY A 377 -16.21 47.19 3.94
N GLN A 378 -16.44 47.45 2.65
CA GLN A 378 -17.77 47.39 2.05
C GLN A 378 -18.15 45.94 1.70
N ILE A 379 -19.30 45.46 2.19
CA ILE A 379 -19.80 44.10 1.93
C ILE A 379 -21.25 44.18 1.48
N ALA A 380 -21.61 43.40 0.45
CA ALA A 380 -22.99 43.26 0.02
C ALA A 380 -23.33 41.82 -0.41
N PHE A 381 -24.54 41.39 -0.07
CA PHE A 381 -25.18 40.17 -0.54
C PHE A 381 -26.36 40.57 -1.42
N ASP A 382 -26.47 39.94 -2.59
CA ASP A 382 -27.48 40.23 -3.60
C ASP A 382 -28.16 38.91 -4.00
N ASP A 383 -29.36 38.67 -3.44
CA ASP A 383 -30.22 37.51 -3.65
C ASP A 383 -29.48 36.16 -3.53
N VAL A 384 -28.72 36.02 -2.44
CA VAL A 384 -27.80 34.89 -2.27
C VAL A 384 -28.53 33.64 -1.79
N HIS A 385 -28.46 32.57 -2.58
CA HIS A 385 -28.84 31.23 -2.18
C HIS A 385 -27.60 30.34 -2.02
N PHE A 386 -27.59 29.51 -0.98
CA PHE A 386 -26.49 28.58 -0.74
C PHE A 386 -26.95 27.29 -0.08
N SER A 387 -26.45 26.17 -0.62
CA SER A 387 -26.55 24.84 -0.01
C SER A 387 -25.17 24.22 0.15
N TYR A 388 -24.94 23.57 1.29
CA TYR A 388 -23.72 22.79 1.53
C TYR A 388 -23.69 21.53 0.65
N PRO A 389 -22.51 20.90 0.44
CA PRO A 389 -22.37 19.70 -0.39
C PRO A 389 -23.21 18.49 0.07
N ASP A 390 -23.63 18.45 1.33
CA ASP A 390 -24.52 17.45 1.90
C ASP A 390 -26.00 17.66 1.52
N GLY A 391 -26.31 18.75 0.80
CA GLY A 391 -27.66 19.14 0.39
C GLY A 391 -28.38 20.04 1.39
N THR A 392 -27.73 20.42 2.50
CA THR A 392 -28.33 21.31 3.51
C THR A 392 -28.41 22.75 2.98
N GLU A 393 -29.63 23.23 2.72
CA GLU A 393 -29.87 24.62 2.30
C GLU A 393 -29.73 25.58 3.49
N ALA A 394 -28.72 26.45 3.45
CA ALA A 394 -28.36 27.35 4.55
C ALA A 394 -28.81 28.80 4.35
N LEU A 395 -28.86 29.29 3.10
CA LEU A 395 -29.32 30.65 2.75
C LEU A 395 -30.33 30.60 1.61
N LYS A 396 -31.42 31.37 1.72
CA LYS A 396 -32.58 31.35 0.82
C LYS A 396 -32.93 32.76 0.29
N GLY A 397 -32.05 33.36 -0.50
CA GLY A 397 -32.26 34.70 -1.06
C GLY A 397 -31.88 35.81 -0.07
N LEU A 398 -30.68 35.73 0.50
CA LEU A 398 -30.16 36.76 1.42
C LEU A 398 -29.73 37.99 0.63
N SER A 399 -30.30 39.15 0.96
CA SER A 399 -29.85 40.46 0.50
C SER A 399 -29.53 41.37 1.69
N LEU A 400 -28.31 41.91 1.71
CA LEU A 400 -27.76 42.73 2.81
C LEU A 400 -26.71 43.67 2.22
N ALA A 401 -26.57 44.88 2.73
CA ALA A 401 -25.44 45.77 2.42
C ALA A 401 -24.94 46.43 3.71
N THR A 402 -23.63 46.60 3.82
CA THR A 402 -22.97 47.25 4.95
C THR A 402 -22.05 48.37 4.48
N GLU A 403 -21.98 49.47 5.22
CA GLU A 403 -21.12 50.60 4.88
C GLU A 403 -19.73 50.49 5.53
N PRO A 404 -18.67 51.05 4.92
CA PRO A 404 -17.34 51.15 5.52
C PRO A 404 -17.35 51.70 6.95
N GLY A 405 -16.71 50.98 7.88
CA GLY A 405 -16.62 51.36 9.29
C GLY A 405 -17.86 51.04 10.14
N GLU A 406 -18.92 50.48 9.54
CA GLU A 406 -20.11 50.07 10.26
C GLU A 406 -19.86 48.79 11.09
N THR A 407 -20.42 48.74 12.30
CA THR A 407 -20.44 47.51 13.12
C THR A 407 -21.81 46.85 13.02
N VAL A 408 -21.86 45.68 12.38
CA VAL A 408 -23.11 44.95 12.11
C VAL A 408 -23.19 43.70 12.97
N ALA A 409 -24.33 43.48 13.62
CA ALA A 409 -24.61 42.29 14.41
C ALA A 409 -25.64 41.38 13.71
N ILE A 410 -25.26 40.13 13.47
CA ILE A 410 -26.15 39.11 12.88
C ILE A 410 -26.67 38.20 13.98
N VAL A 411 -27.98 38.23 14.22
CA VAL A 411 -28.65 37.45 15.27
C VAL A 411 -29.66 36.47 14.68
N GLY A 412 -29.83 35.31 15.32
CA GLY A 412 -30.77 34.29 14.90
C GLY A 412 -30.53 32.95 15.58
N PRO A 413 -31.48 32.00 15.49
CA PRO A 413 -31.35 30.68 16.09
C PRO A 413 -30.15 29.90 15.53
N SER A 414 -29.73 28.84 16.23
CA SER A 414 -28.71 27.92 15.71
C SER A 414 -29.19 27.31 14.38
N GLY A 415 -28.29 27.16 13.41
CA GLY A 415 -28.62 26.67 12.07
C GLY A 415 -29.22 27.72 11.10
N ALA A 416 -29.42 28.98 11.53
CA ALA A 416 -29.94 30.05 10.66
C ALA A 416 -28.95 30.55 9.58
N GLY A 417 -27.85 29.84 9.30
CA GLY A 417 -26.88 30.24 8.27
C GLY A 417 -25.88 31.34 8.67
N LYS A 418 -25.80 31.75 9.94
CA LYS A 418 -24.91 32.85 10.39
C LYS A 418 -23.43 32.58 10.07
N SER A 419 -22.93 31.39 10.38
CA SER A 419 -21.55 31.00 10.05
C SER A 419 -21.32 30.89 8.54
N THR A 420 -22.37 30.54 7.79
CA THR A 420 -22.33 30.46 6.32
C THR A 420 -22.06 31.82 5.69
N ILE A 421 -22.60 32.90 6.25
CA ILE A 421 -22.34 34.28 5.78
C ILE A 421 -20.83 34.57 5.80
N PHE A 422 -20.15 34.29 6.92
CA PHE A 422 -18.69 34.50 7.02
C PHE A 422 -17.89 33.61 6.06
N ASN A 423 -18.31 32.36 5.90
CA ASN A 423 -17.67 31.43 4.96
C ASN A 423 -17.75 31.94 3.50
N LEU A 424 -18.85 32.57 3.11
CA LEU A 424 -19.04 33.12 1.77
C LEU A 424 -18.25 34.44 1.58
N ILE A 425 -18.16 35.30 2.60
CA ILE A 425 -17.32 36.51 2.56
C ILE A 425 -15.85 36.16 2.33
N LEU A 426 -15.35 35.14 3.04
CA LEU A 426 -13.97 34.65 2.91
C LEU A 426 -13.73 33.79 1.66
N ARG A 427 -14.79 33.55 0.87
CA ARG A 427 -14.83 32.65 -0.27
C ARG A 427 -14.21 31.28 0.07
N LEU A 428 -14.62 30.71 1.20
CA LEU A 428 -14.38 29.30 1.53
C LEU A 428 -15.36 28.39 0.78
N TYR A 429 -16.49 28.96 0.36
CA TYR A 429 -17.48 28.38 -0.54
C TYR A 429 -17.92 29.45 -1.54
N ASP A 430 -18.31 29.04 -2.75
CA ASP A 430 -19.02 29.91 -3.69
C ASP A 430 -20.54 29.74 -3.47
N ALA A 431 -21.29 30.84 -3.63
CA ALA A 431 -22.75 30.82 -3.55
C ALA A 431 -23.37 29.96 -4.67
N THR A 432 -24.48 29.27 -4.37
CA THR A 432 -25.23 28.48 -5.36
C THR A 432 -25.88 29.38 -6.41
N SER A 433 -26.43 30.52 -5.99
CA SER A 433 -26.89 31.61 -6.86
C SER A 433 -26.81 32.96 -6.12
N GLY A 434 -26.97 34.05 -6.86
CA GLY A 434 -26.77 35.41 -6.35
C GLY A 434 -25.30 35.85 -6.39
N GLN A 435 -25.00 36.96 -5.72
CA GLN A 435 -23.66 37.55 -5.66
C GLN A 435 -23.28 37.96 -4.23
N VAL A 436 -22.06 37.62 -3.84
CA VAL A 436 -21.43 38.11 -2.61
C VAL A 436 -20.35 39.08 -3.04
N LYS A 437 -20.45 40.34 -2.63
CA LYS A 437 -19.58 41.43 -3.08
C LYS A 437 -18.74 41.96 -1.93
N VAL A 438 -17.46 42.17 -2.18
CA VAL A 438 -16.50 42.83 -1.29
C VAL A 438 -15.84 43.95 -2.07
N GLU A 439 -15.82 45.17 -1.52
CA GLU A 439 -15.37 46.38 -2.22
C GLU A 439 -16.06 46.58 -3.59
N GLY A 440 -17.35 46.23 -3.67
CA GLY A 440 -18.17 46.34 -4.89
C GLY A 440 -17.95 45.25 -5.95
N HIS A 441 -16.97 44.35 -5.77
CA HIS A 441 -16.68 43.25 -6.70
C HIS A 441 -17.20 41.91 -6.16
N ASP A 442 -17.73 41.07 -7.03
CA ASP A 442 -18.09 39.69 -6.64
C ASP A 442 -16.84 38.94 -6.17
N VAL A 443 -16.93 38.24 -5.05
CA VAL A 443 -15.80 37.47 -4.48
C VAL A 443 -15.24 36.46 -5.49
N ARG A 444 -16.05 35.97 -6.44
CA ARG A 444 -15.63 35.06 -7.52
C ARG A 444 -14.70 35.68 -8.56
N ASP A 445 -14.66 37.01 -8.62
CA ASP A 445 -13.78 37.77 -9.51
C ASP A 445 -12.53 38.29 -8.79
N LEU A 446 -12.47 38.17 -7.46
CA LEU A 446 -11.36 38.60 -6.62
C LEU A 446 -10.29 37.52 -6.48
N ASN A 447 -9.04 37.95 -6.29
CA ASN A 447 -7.95 37.06 -5.90
C ASN A 447 -8.12 36.64 -4.43
N SER A 448 -8.23 35.34 -4.19
CA SER A 448 -8.56 34.78 -2.87
C SER A 448 -7.54 35.14 -1.79
N ASN A 449 -6.26 35.24 -2.13
CA ASN A 449 -5.21 35.62 -1.18
C ASN A 449 -5.36 37.08 -0.74
N SER A 450 -5.61 38.00 -1.69
CA SER A 450 -5.84 39.42 -1.36
C SER A 450 -7.12 39.64 -0.55
N LEU A 451 -8.20 38.91 -0.87
CA LEU A 451 -9.47 38.94 -0.13
C LEU A 451 -9.28 38.52 1.33
N ARG A 452 -8.57 37.40 1.56
CA ARG A 452 -8.30 36.88 2.90
C ARG A 452 -7.26 37.71 3.65
N ALA A 453 -6.31 38.34 2.97
CA ALA A 453 -5.38 39.28 3.60
C ALA A 453 -6.09 40.57 4.06
N ALA A 454 -7.16 40.96 3.38
CA ALA A 454 -8.00 42.11 3.73
C ALA A 454 -9.05 41.81 4.81
N THR A 455 -9.20 40.55 5.24
CA THR A 455 -10.26 40.12 6.16
C THR A 455 -9.68 39.35 7.34
N ALA A 456 -10.09 39.70 8.57
CA ALA A 456 -9.74 38.92 9.77
C ALA A 456 -10.96 38.13 10.26
N LEU A 457 -10.76 36.85 10.59
CA LEU A 457 -11.78 35.99 11.19
C LEU A 457 -11.38 35.62 12.61
N VAL A 458 -12.26 35.89 13.58
CA VAL A 458 -12.18 35.32 14.93
C VAL A 458 -13.28 34.28 15.04
N SER A 459 -12.88 33.00 14.99
CA SER A 459 -13.80 31.86 15.04
C SER A 459 -14.37 31.66 16.45
N GLN A 460 -15.55 31.03 16.52
CA GLN A 460 -16.17 30.59 17.78
C GLN A 460 -15.30 29.54 18.48
N ASP A 461 -14.76 28.59 17.72
CA ASP A 461 -13.80 27.60 18.20
C ASP A 461 -12.39 28.07 17.85
N THR A 462 -11.56 28.31 18.88
CA THR A 462 -10.17 28.76 18.70
C THR A 462 -9.27 27.58 18.35
N ALA A 463 -8.63 27.64 17.19
CA ALA A 463 -7.55 26.73 16.83
C ALA A 463 -6.20 27.37 17.18
N LEU A 464 -5.42 26.71 18.02
CA LEU A 464 -4.02 27.06 18.29
C LEU A 464 -3.13 25.92 17.80
N PHE A 465 -2.01 26.28 17.19
CA PHE A 465 -0.98 25.33 16.82
C PHE A 465 -0.14 24.99 18.04
N ASP A 466 0.35 23.74 18.11
CA ASP A 466 1.25 23.26 19.16
C ASP A 466 2.63 23.93 19.05
N ASP A 467 2.71 25.16 19.55
CA ASP A 467 3.86 26.06 19.51
C ASP A 467 3.68 27.12 20.62
N THR A 468 4.61 28.05 20.73
CA THR A 468 4.54 29.14 21.70
C THR A 468 3.38 30.10 21.41
N VAL A 469 2.97 30.85 22.43
CA VAL A 469 1.98 31.93 22.28
C VAL A 469 2.46 32.98 21.27
N ALA A 470 3.74 33.35 21.33
CA ALA A 470 4.34 34.29 20.40
C ALA A 470 4.29 33.78 18.95
N SER A 471 4.58 32.50 18.73
CA SER A 471 4.48 31.86 17.41
C SER A 471 3.05 31.90 16.87
N ASN A 472 2.05 31.61 17.71
CA ASN A 472 0.64 31.67 17.32
C ASN A 472 0.18 33.10 16.98
N ILE A 473 0.62 34.12 17.71
CA ILE A 473 0.34 35.53 17.38
C ILE A 473 1.00 35.91 16.05
N ALA A 474 2.22 35.44 15.80
CA ALA A 474 2.96 35.71 14.56
C ALA A 474 2.30 35.10 13.31
N LEU A 475 1.39 34.13 13.44
CA LEU A 475 0.64 33.58 12.30
C LEU A 475 -0.26 34.62 11.62
N GLY A 476 -0.67 35.67 12.33
CA GLY A 476 -1.43 36.79 11.74
C GLY A 476 -0.62 37.55 10.70
N ARG A 477 0.71 37.58 10.82
CA ARG A 477 1.64 38.10 9.81
C ARG A 477 3.00 37.43 9.93
N LEU A 478 3.25 36.46 9.05
CA LEU A 478 4.52 35.74 9.01
C LEU A 478 5.69 36.71 8.85
N GLY A 479 6.70 36.58 9.72
CA GLY A 479 7.87 37.46 9.75
C GLY A 479 7.67 38.78 10.51
N ALA A 480 6.58 38.95 11.26
CA ALA A 480 6.43 40.04 12.22
C ALA A 480 7.58 40.04 13.25
N ASP A 481 8.04 41.22 13.63
CA ASP A 481 9.06 41.34 14.67
C ASP A 481 8.46 41.18 16.08
N ALA A 482 9.33 41.04 17.08
CA ALA A 482 8.90 40.85 18.46
C ALA A 482 8.08 42.03 19.01
N ALA A 483 8.35 43.25 18.55
CA ALA A 483 7.67 44.45 19.02
C ALA A 483 6.23 44.51 18.50
N ASP A 484 6.01 44.13 17.23
CA ASP A 484 4.70 44.01 16.62
C ASP A 484 3.86 42.91 17.27
N ILE A 485 4.49 41.78 17.60
CA ILE A 485 3.84 40.67 18.33
C ILE A 485 3.42 41.14 19.73
N GLU A 486 4.30 41.85 20.45
CA GLU A 486 4.01 42.40 21.77
C GLU A 486 2.88 43.44 21.73
N ALA A 487 2.91 44.33 20.73
CA ALA A 487 1.88 45.34 20.53
C ALA A 487 0.51 44.69 20.25
N ALA A 488 0.46 43.65 19.42
CA ALA A 488 -0.76 42.88 19.17
C ALA A 488 -1.27 42.19 20.44
N ALA A 489 -0.39 41.57 21.23
CA ALA A 489 -0.74 40.95 22.50
C ALA A 489 -1.34 41.96 23.49
N ARG A 490 -0.73 43.15 23.61
CA ARG A 490 -1.24 44.23 24.46
C ARG A 490 -2.60 44.75 23.98
N ALA A 491 -2.78 44.95 22.67
CA ALA A 491 -4.05 45.40 22.09
C ALA A 491 -5.19 44.38 22.33
N ALA A 492 -4.88 43.09 22.35
CA ALA A 492 -5.81 42.01 22.64
C ALA A 492 -5.99 41.73 24.15
N ASN A 493 -5.32 42.45 25.04
CA ASN A 493 -5.24 42.17 26.49
C ASN A 493 -4.76 40.73 26.82
N ALA A 494 -3.78 40.25 26.05
CA ALA A 494 -3.25 38.88 26.11
C ALA A 494 -1.71 38.83 26.22
N HIS A 495 -1.08 39.88 26.76
CA HIS A 495 0.37 39.97 26.99
C HIS A 495 0.82 39.25 28.27
#